data_AF-A0A817D1A5-F1
#
_entry.id   AF-A0A817D1A5-F1
#
_cell.length_a   1.000
_cell.length_b   1.000
_cell.length_c   1.000
_cell.angle_alpha   90.00
_cell.angle_beta   90.00
_cell.angle_gamma   90.00
#
_symmetry.space_group_name_H-M   'P 1'
#
loop_
_entity.id
_entity.type
_entity.pdbx_description
1 polymer ?
#
loop_
_entity_poly.entity_id
_entity_poly.type
_entity_poly.pdbx_seq_one_letter_code
_entity_poly.pdbx_strand_id
1 'polypeptide(L)'
;MALATDNEFTYFIKILDDNSERYYLKSTIDEQNNTILIHLTNFKHSWVGVVNQEQVRILAKKFPFESNDSFYSHTQRAFSKGNTTEIDGRTYVFNCKKLDKNRLEFVWKEKVEALNLLKIVGSIELQERPNEEVLAKIMDYTIGEMETLRSGNEQKIAEIQRINSQLNKALESSSAQTIVLVYNIMKQKNLRKHIREQEKNVYNAP
;
A
#
# COMPACT_ATOMS: atom_id res chain seq x y z
N MET A 1 -6.13 -22.86 -6.12
CA MET A 1 -5.51 -21.56 -5.79
C MET A 1 -4.10 -21.57 -6.36
N ALA A 2 -3.89 -20.87 -7.47
CA ALA A 2 -2.53 -20.64 -7.97
C ALA A 2 -1.88 -19.61 -7.03
N LEU A 3 -0.72 -19.96 -6.47
CA LEU A 3 0.14 -19.03 -5.75
C LEU A 3 0.52 -17.94 -6.75
N ALA A 4 0.13 -16.68 -6.48
CA ALA A 4 0.71 -15.55 -7.16
C ALA A 4 2.23 -15.65 -7.01
N THR A 5 2.94 -15.77 -8.11
CA THR A 5 4.40 -15.71 -8.12
C THR A 5 4.82 -14.33 -7.61
N ASP A 6 5.86 -14.26 -6.78
CA ASP A 6 6.36 -13.04 -6.09
C ASP A 6 6.73 -11.85 -7.03
N ASN A 7 6.54 -11.98 -8.35
CA ASN A 7 6.89 -11.02 -9.40
C ASN A 7 5.67 -10.47 -10.18
N GLU A 8 4.44 -10.80 -9.75
CA GLU A 8 3.22 -10.24 -10.32
C GLU A 8 2.60 -9.19 -9.38
N PHE A 9 2.48 -7.96 -9.87
CA PHE A 9 1.87 -6.86 -9.13
C PHE A 9 0.59 -6.42 -9.80
N THR A 10 -0.52 -6.40 -9.06
CA THR A 10 -1.81 -5.92 -9.58
C THR A 10 -2.21 -4.60 -8.93
N TYR A 11 -2.73 -3.67 -9.73
CA TYR A 11 -3.18 -2.36 -9.28
C TYR A 11 -4.58 -2.07 -9.79
N PHE A 12 -5.38 -1.43 -8.96
CA PHE A 12 -6.73 -1.01 -9.30
C PHE A 12 -6.88 0.50 -9.17
N ILE A 13 -7.28 1.16 -10.26
CA ILE A 13 -7.27 2.62 -10.37
C ILE A 13 -8.60 3.10 -10.96
N LYS A 14 -9.25 4.03 -10.25
CA LYS A 14 -10.37 4.78 -10.81
C LYS A 14 -9.85 5.92 -11.67
N ILE A 15 -10.26 5.96 -12.92
CA ILE A 15 -9.90 6.96 -13.92
C ILE A 15 -11.12 7.85 -14.19
N LEU A 16 -10.89 9.15 -14.27
CA LEU A 16 -11.83 10.11 -14.80
C LEU A 16 -11.22 10.64 -16.10
N ASP A 17 -11.85 10.37 -17.23
CA ASP A 17 -11.36 10.84 -18.52
C ASP A 17 -11.68 12.33 -18.74
N ASP A 18 -11.15 12.89 -19.84
CA ASP A 18 -11.36 14.31 -20.17
C ASP A 18 -12.85 14.66 -20.43
N ASN A 19 -13.71 13.66 -20.70
CA ASN A 19 -15.16 13.81 -20.89
C ASN A 19 -15.95 13.57 -19.60
N SER A 20 -15.28 13.45 -18.45
CA SER A 20 -15.87 13.08 -17.15
C SER A 20 -16.52 11.68 -17.12
N GLU A 21 -16.20 10.82 -18.08
CA GLU A 21 -16.56 9.41 -18.05
C GLU A 21 -15.65 8.68 -17.05
N ARG A 22 -16.26 7.73 -16.33
CA ARG A 22 -15.58 6.98 -15.28
C ARG A 22 -15.16 5.62 -15.81
N TYR A 23 -13.89 5.33 -15.67
CA TYR A 23 -13.32 4.03 -15.96
C TYR A 23 -12.63 3.46 -14.73
N TYR A 24 -12.50 2.14 -14.71
CA TYR A 24 -11.79 1.39 -13.71
C TYR A 24 -10.76 0.54 -14.42
N LEU A 25 -9.51 0.78 -14.06
CA LEU A 25 -8.34 0.12 -14.60
C LEU A 25 -7.87 -0.92 -13.59
N LYS A 26 -7.75 -2.18 -14.02
CA LYS A 26 -6.93 -3.20 -13.36
C LYS A 26 -5.72 -3.47 -14.24
N SER A 27 -4.54 -3.06 -13.78
CA SER A 27 -3.27 -3.43 -14.41
C SER A 27 -2.63 -4.58 -13.64
N THR A 28 -2.03 -5.53 -14.36
CA THR A 28 -1.20 -6.59 -13.78
C THR A 28 0.16 -6.54 -14.47
N ILE A 29 1.22 -6.30 -13.69
CA ILE A 29 2.60 -6.21 -14.13
C ILE A 29 3.27 -7.54 -13.81
N ASP A 30 3.72 -8.24 -14.82
CA ASP A 30 4.54 -9.44 -14.73
C ASP A 30 5.99 -9.04 -15.05
N GLU A 31 6.81 -8.91 -14.02
CA GLU A 31 8.21 -8.50 -14.15
C GLU A 31 9.08 -9.58 -14.80
N GLN A 32 8.71 -10.86 -14.64
CA GLN A 32 9.47 -11.97 -15.21
C GLN A 32 9.37 -11.96 -16.73
N ASN A 33 8.17 -11.69 -17.26
CA ASN A 33 7.91 -11.68 -18.70
C ASN A 33 7.92 -10.28 -19.32
N ASN A 34 8.27 -9.23 -18.56
CA ASN A 34 8.20 -7.83 -18.97
C ASN A 34 6.88 -7.49 -19.67
N THR A 35 5.77 -7.86 -19.04
CA THR A 35 4.44 -7.73 -19.62
C THR A 35 3.51 -6.99 -18.68
N ILE A 36 2.72 -6.06 -19.21
CA ILE A 36 1.67 -5.36 -18.48
C ILE A 36 0.33 -5.68 -19.12
N LEU A 37 -0.53 -6.39 -18.39
CA LEU A 37 -1.89 -6.68 -18.79
C LEU A 37 -2.81 -5.57 -18.28
N ILE A 38 -3.60 -4.99 -19.19
CA ILE A 38 -4.47 -3.85 -18.92
C ILE A 38 -5.91 -4.32 -19.11
N HIS A 39 -6.71 -4.28 -18.05
CA HIS A 39 -8.16 -4.43 -18.10
C HIS A 39 -8.82 -3.09 -17.75
N LEU A 40 -9.64 -2.57 -18.65
CA LEU A 40 -10.36 -1.33 -18.44
C LEU A 40 -11.86 -1.60 -18.53
N THR A 41 -12.65 -1.06 -17.62
CA THR A 41 -14.12 -1.18 -17.66
C THR A 41 -14.78 0.12 -17.25
N ASN A 42 -15.96 0.40 -17.81
CA ASN A 42 -16.88 1.42 -17.29
C ASN A 42 -18.17 0.79 -16.75
N PHE A 43 -18.12 -0.51 -16.39
CA PHE A 43 -19.23 -1.39 -16.01
C PHE A 43 -20.24 -1.72 -17.11
N LYS A 44 -20.31 -0.95 -18.20
CA LYS A 44 -21.15 -1.27 -19.36
C LYS A 44 -20.38 -2.06 -20.41
N HIS A 45 -19.14 -1.66 -20.61
CA HIS A 45 -18.20 -2.22 -21.58
C HIS A 45 -16.86 -2.46 -20.90
N SER A 46 -16.10 -3.41 -21.45
CA SER A 46 -14.78 -3.73 -20.99
C SER A 46 -13.81 -3.89 -22.15
N TRP A 47 -12.58 -3.44 -21.96
CA TRP A 47 -11.50 -3.49 -22.94
C TRP A 47 -10.24 -4.08 -22.33
N VAL A 48 -9.49 -4.80 -23.15
CA VAL A 48 -8.26 -5.46 -22.73
C VAL A 48 -7.14 -5.17 -23.71
N GLY A 49 -5.95 -4.95 -23.18
CA GLY A 49 -4.72 -4.79 -23.96
C GLY A 49 -3.52 -5.32 -23.19
N VAL A 50 -2.43 -5.53 -23.91
CA VAL A 50 -1.19 -6.07 -23.36
C VAL A 50 -0.03 -5.24 -23.86
N VAL A 51 0.78 -4.71 -22.94
CA VAL A 51 2.08 -4.12 -23.26
C VAL A 51 3.13 -5.20 -23.01
N ASN A 52 3.53 -5.90 -24.07
CA ASN A 52 4.64 -6.87 -24.05
C ASN A 52 5.88 -6.28 -24.74
N GLN A 53 6.95 -7.06 -24.84
CA GLN A 53 8.20 -6.61 -25.49
C GLN A 53 8.03 -6.13 -26.94
N GLU A 54 7.11 -6.73 -27.71
CA GLU A 54 6.84 -6.30 -29.08
C GLU A 54 6.14 -4.94 -29.09
N GLN A 55 5.13 -4.75 -28.25
CA GLN A 55 4.44 -3.47 -28.12
C GLN A 55 5.38 -2.38 -27.60
N VAL A 56 6.26 -2.68 -26.64
CA VAL A 56 7.33 -1.76 -26.20
C VAL A 56 8.16 -1.29 -27.38
N ARG A 57 8.63 -2.20 -28.25
CA ARG A 57 9.44 -1.84 -29.43
C ARG A 57 8.69 -0.96 -30.43
N ILE A 58 7.37 -1.16 -30.57
CA ILE A 58 6.54 -0.36 -31.47
C ILE A 58 6.27 1.02 -30.86
N LEU A 59 5.90 1.07 -29.58
CA LEU A 59 5.50 2.29 -28.88
C LEU A 59 6.71 3.18 -28.57
N ALA A 60 7.86 2.62 -28.19
CA ALA A 60 9.08 3.39 -27.93
C ALA A 60 9.56 4.17 -29.16
N LYS A 61 9.19 3.77 -30.39
CA LYS A 61 9.46 4.53 -31.62
C LYS A 61 8.54 5.75 -31.80
N LYS A 62 7.37 5.75 -31.18
CA LYS A 62 6.37 6.83 -31.27
C LYS A 62 6.62 7.94 -30.26
N PHE A 63 7.35 7.65 -29.19
CA PHE A 63 7.59 8.58 -28.09
C PHE A 63 9.09 8.85 -27.93
N PRO A 64 9.49 10.05 -27.47
CA PRO A 64 10.89 10.44 -27.42
C PRO A 64 11.60 9.84 -26.20
N PHE A 65 11.83 8.53 -26.21
CA PHE A 65 12.60 7.80 -25.20
C PHE A 65 13.94 7.33 -25.77
N GLU A 66 14.97 7.30 -24.91
CA GLU A 66 16.33 6.94 -25.29
C GLU A 66 16.48 5.46 -25.65
N SER A 67 15.64 4.59 -25.07
CA SER A 67 15.66 3.16 -25.31
C SER A 67 14.30 2.51 -25.03
N ASN A 68 14.12 1.29 -25.54
CA ASN A 68 12.96 0.45 -25.22
C ASN A 68 12.84 0.20 -23.72
N ASP A 69 13.96 -0.02 -23.03
CA ASP A 69 13.99 -0.29 -21.59
C ASP A 69 13.57 0.95 -20.80
N SER A 70 14.04 2.13 -21.20
CA SER A 70 13.63 3.42 -20.61
C SER A 70 12.12 3.64 -20.75
N PHE A 71 11.56 3.37 -21.95
CA PHE A 71 10.11 3.43 -22.18
C PHE A 71 9.35 2.40 -21.32
N TYR A 72 9.83 1.15 -21.25
CA TYR A 72 9.19 0.10 -20.48
C TYR A 72 9.19 0.41 -18.98
N SER A 73 10.33 0.81 -18.41
CA SER A 73 10.42 1.21 -17.00
C SER A 73 9.50 2.40 -16.69
N HIS A 74 9.38 3.37 -17.60
CA HIS A 74 8.47 4.50 -17.44
C HIS A 74 7.00 4.06 -17.49
N THR A 75 6.67 3.17 -18.42
CA THR A 75 5.35 2.56 -18.53
C THR A 75 5.01 1.78 -17.26
N GLN A 76 5.93 0.93 -16.78
CA GLN A 76 5.78 0.18 -15.54
C GLN A 76 5.48 1.12 -14.36
N ARG A 77 6.22 2.24 -14.24
CA ARG A 77 5.96 3.28 -13.22
C ARG A 77 4.57 3.89 -13.34
N ALA A 78 4.11 4.21 -14.55
CA ALA A 78 2.77 4.75 -14.74
C ALA A 78 1.70 3.78 -14.19
N PHE A 79 1.89 2.48 -14.37
CA PHE A 79 0.93 1.45 -13.94
C PHE A 79 1.17 0.91 -12.52
N SER A 80 2.22 1.34 -11.80
CA SER A 80 2.66 0.70 -10.55
C SER A 80 2.25 1.39 -9.23
N LYS A 81 1.30 2.33 -9.23
CA LYS A 81 0.58 2.83 -8.03
C LYS A 81 -0.56 3.76 -8.44
N GLY A 82 -1.59 3.87 -7.58
CA GLY A 82 -2.85 4.56 -7.85
C GLY A 82 -2.74 6.05 -8.23
N ASN A 83 -3.81 6.54 -8.88
CA ASN A 83 -3.97 7.76 -9.71
C ASN A 83 -3.46 9.13 -9.18
N THR A 84 -2.83 9.21 -8.02
CA THR A 84 -2.48 10.47 -7.35
C THR A 84 -1.28 10.38 -6.42
N THR A 85 -0.58 9.25 -6.38
CA THR A 85 0.62 9.14 -5.54
C THR A 85 1.80 9.58 -6.38
N GLU A 86 2.51 10.60 -5.95
CA GLU A 86 3.80 11.00 -6.50
C GLU A 86 4.73 9.77 -6.49
N ILE A 87 5.04 9.22 -7.67
CA ILE A 87 6.01 8.12 -7.81
C ILE A 87 7.33 8.76 -8.23
N ASP A 88 8.30 8.80 -7.32
CA ASP A 88 9.60 9.44 -7.55
C ASP A 88 9.49 10.90 -8.07
N GLY A 89 8.53 11.68 -7.58
CA GLY A 89 8.31 13.05 -8.06
C GLY A 89 7.35 13.20 -9.24
N ARG A 90 6.77 12.11 -9.74
CA ARG A 90 5.98 12.10 -10.99
C ARG A 90 4.52 11.75 -10.74
N THR A 91 3.63 12.49 -11.40
CA THR A 91 2.19 12.23 -11.39
C THR A 91 1.75 11.81 -12.78
N TYR A 92 0.97 10.73 -12.85
CA TYR A 92 0.41 10.23 -14.11
C TYR A 92 -1.09 10.50 -14.17
N VAL A 93 -1.58 10.84 -15.36
CA VAL A 93 -2.99 11.01 -15.66
C VAL A 93 -3.35 10.11 -16.83
N PHE A 94 -4.43 9.35 -16.69
CA PHE A 94 -4.93 8.46 -17.72
C PHE A 94 -6.11 9.07 -18.46
N ASN A 95 -6.18 8.82 -19.76
CA ASN A 95 -7.28 9.25 -20.60
C ASN A 95 -7.69 8.13 -21.57
N CYS A 96 -8.96 8.15 -21.96
CA CYS A 96 -9.54 7.15 -22.84
C CYS A 96 -10.16 7.84 -24.06
N LYS A 97 -9.83 7.37 -25.26
CA LYS A 97 -10.39 7.88 -26.51
C LYS A 97 -10.99 6.73 -27.30
N LYS A 98 -12.30 6.77 -27.54
CA LYS A 98 -12.96 5.78 -28.42
C LYS A 98 -12.42 5.93 -29.84
N LEU A 99 -11.93 4.83 -30.42
CA LEU A 99 -11.48 4.78 -31.81
C LEU A 99 -12.65 4.35 -32.71
N ASP A 100 -13.33 3.27 -32.32
CA ASP A 100 -14.56 2.79 -32.96
C ASP A 100 -15.43 2.02 -31.95
N LYS A 101 -16.39 1.23 -32.44
CA LYS A 101 -17.34 0.50 -31.60
C LYS A 101 -16.66 -0.47 -30.64
N ASN A 102 -15.59 -1.14 -31.07
CA ASN A 102 -14.95 -2.23 -30.33
C ASN A 102 -13.54 -1.88 -29.85
N ARG A 103 -13.04 -0.68 -30.15
CA ARG A 103 -11.65 -0.30 -29.88
C ARG A 103 -11.54 1.03 -29.17
N LEU A 104 -10.65 1.07 -28.19
CA LEU A 104 -10.41 2.24 -27.35
C LEU A 104 -8.92 2.50 -27.25
N GLU A 105 -8.49 3.71 -27.56
CA GLU A 105 -7.13 4.16 -27.30
C GLU A 105 -7.02 4.58 -25.83
N PHE A 106 -6.15 3.89 -25.10
CA PHE A 106 -5.79 4.20 -23.73
C PHE A 106 -4.48 4.98 -23.70
N VAL A 107 -4.49 6.15 -23.08
CA VAL A 107 -3.37 7.10 -23.09
C VAL A 107 -2.95 7.38 -21.66
N TRP A 108 -1.65 7.34 -21.38
CA TRP A 108 -1.10 7.83 -20.12
C TRP A 108 -0.21 9.05 -20.38
N LYS A 109 -0.42 10.07 -19.54
CA LYS A 109 0.26 11.36 -19.59
C LYS A 109 1.05 11.55 -18.30
N GLU A 110 2.23 12.11 -18.39
CA GLU A 110 3.03 12.53 -17.24
C GLU A 110 2.81 14.03 -17.01
N LYS A 111 2.50 14.41 -15.77
CA LYS A 111 2.44 15.81 -15.36
C LYS A 111 3.86 16.33 -15.11
N VAL A 112 4.23 17.36 -15.86
CA VAL A 112 5.50 18.07 -15.71
C VAL A 112 5.23 19.35 -14.92
N GLU A 113 5.42 19.29 -13.59
CA GLU A 113 5.07 20.39 -12.67
C GLU A 113 5.74 21.71 -13.05
N ALA A 114 7.03 21.68 -13.41
CA ALA A 114 7.80 22.88 -13.76
C ALA A 114 7.20 23.69 -14.93
N LEU A 115 6.45 23.02 -15.81
CA LEU A 115 5.85 23.62 -17.01
C LEU A 115 4.32 23.61 -16.97
N ASN A 116 3.74 23.11 -15.86
CA ASN A 116 2.30 22.88 -15.70
C ASN A 116 1.63 22.24 -16.93
N LEU A 117 2.27 21.23 -17.51
CA LEU A 117 1.78 20.56 -18.73
C LEU A 117 1.66 19.06 -18.54
N LEU A 118 0.76 18.45 -19.33
CA LEU A 118 0.59 17.01 -19.43
C LEU A 118 1.28 16.52 -20.71
N LYS A 119 2.42 15.85 -20.56
CA LYS A 119 3.15 15.24 -21.67
C LYS A 119 2.60 13.84 -21.93
N ILE A 120 2.19 13.54 -23.16
CA ILE A 120 1.83 12.17 -23.54
C ILE A 120 3.12 11.34 -23.55
N VAL A 121 3.12 10.26 -22.78
CA VAL A 121 4.28 9.38 -22.59
C VAL A 121 4.02 7.96 -23.05
N GLY A 122 2.76 7.60 -23.29
CA GLY A 122 2.43 6.39 -24.03
C GLY A 122 0.94 6.30 -24.39
N SER A 123 0.66 5.45 -25.36
CA SER A 123 -0.71 5.04 -25.69
C SER A 123 -0.73 3.61 -26.20
N ILE A 124 -1.87 2.94 -26.01
CA ILE A 124 -2.11 1.60 -26.54
C ILE A 124 -3.57 1.45 -26.95
N GLU A 125 -3.81 0.66 -27.99
CA GLU A 125 -5.16 0.26 -28.39
C GLU A 125 -5.63 -0.93 -27.55
N LEU A 126 -6.79 -0.79 -26.93
CA LEU A 126 -7.48 -1.84 -26.19
C LEU A 126 -8.65 -2.38 -27.03
N GLN A 127 -8.84 -3.69 -26.98
CA GLN A 127 -9.92 -4.39 -27.70
C GLN A 127 -11.06 -4.69 -26.75
N GLU A 128 -12.30 -4.46 -27.18
CA GLU A 128 -13.48 -4.80 -26.40
C GLU A 128 -13.55 -6.32 -26.16
N ARG A 129 -13.92 -6.68 -24.94
CA ARG A 129 -14.08 -8.05 -24.48
C ARG A 129 -15.42 -8.21 -23.77
N PRO A 130 -15.97 -9.43 -23.69
CA PRO A 130 -17.17 -9.69 -22.91
C PRO A 130 -17.03 -9.12 -21.49
N ASN A 131 -17.99 -8.26 -21.14
CA ASN A 131 -17.91 -7.48 -19.91
C ASN A 131 -17.91 -8.36 -18.65
N GLU A 132 -18.66 -9.46 -18.66
CA GLU A 132 -18.79 -10.39 -17.55
C GLU A 132 -17.45 -11.00 -17.12
N GLU A 133 -16.60 -11.38 -18.09
CA GLU A 133 -15.30 -11.98 -17.82
C GLU A 133 -14.35 -10.98 -17.14
N VAL A 134 -14.33 -9.75 -17.65
CA VAL A 134 -13.44 -8.70 -17.13
C VAL A 134 -13.92 -8.23 -15.75
N LEU A 135 -15.24 -8.08 -15.57
CA LEU A 135 -15.82 -7.71 -14.28
C LEU A 135 -15.58 -8.79 -13.23
N ALA A 136 -15.75 -10.07 -13.56
CA ALA A 136 -15.44 -11.18 -12.64
C ALA A 136 -13.98 -11.10 -12.17
N LYS A 137 -13.03 -10.94 -13.09
CA LYS A 137 -11.59 -10.79 -12.76
C LYS A 137 -11.29 -9.58 -11.87
N ILE A 138 -12.01 -8.47 -12.04
CA ILE A 138 -11.85 -7.27 -11.21
C ILE A 138 -12.46 -7.50 -9.83
N MET A 139 -13.64 -8.12 -9.75
CA MET A 139 -14.35 -8.38 -8.50
C MET A 139 -13.61 -9.41 -7.65
N ASP A 140 -13.16 -10.52 -8.25
CA ASP A 140 -12.41 -11.58 -7.56
C ASP A 140 -11.12 -11.03 -6.94
N TYR A 141 -10.38 -10.20 -7.70
CA TYR A 141 -9.20 -9.51 -7.18
C TYR A 141 -9.55 -8.60 -5.99
N THR A 142 -10.59 -7.78 -6.14
CA THR A 142 -11.00 -6.83 -5.10
C THR A 142 -11.42 -7.54 -3.80
N ILE A 143 -12.15 -8.65 -3.92
CA ILE A 143 -12.56 -9.48 -2.78
C ILE A 143 -11.33 -10.10 -2.11
N GLY A 144 -10.41 -10.69 -2.88
CA GLY A 144 -9.19 -11.28 -2.34
C GLY A 144 -8.29 -10.29 -1.59
N GLU A 145 -8.15 -9.07 -2.11
CA GLU A 145 -7.42 -7.99 -1.43
C GLU A 145 -8.10 -7.59 -0.11
N MET A 146 -9.43 -7.47 -0.11
CA MET A 146 -10.20 -7.17 1.11
C MET A 146 -10.03 -8.25 2.19
N GLU A 147 -10.05 -9.52 1.80
CA GLU A 147 -9.83 -10.64 2.72
C GLU A 147 -8.42 -10.63 3.30
N THR A 148 -7.42 -10.39 2.46
CA THR A 148 -6.02 -10.26 2.89
C THR A 148 -5.83 -9.12 3.88
N LEU A 149 -6.42 -7.95 3.59
CA LEU A 149 -6.41 -6.80 4.49
C LEU A 149 -7.12 -7.09 5.82
N ARG A 150 -8.27 -7.78 5.77
CA ARG A 150 -9.01 -8.18 6.96
C ARG A 150 -8.15 -9.08 7.85
N SER A 151 -7.59 -10.16 7.30
CA SER A 151 -6.75 -11.08 8.06
C SER A 151 -5.48 -10.42 8.60
N GLY A 152 -4.84 -9.54 7.82
CA GLY A 152 -3.69 -8.76 8.30
C GLY A 152 -4.05 -7.81 9.45
N ASN A 153 -5.23 -7.19 9.40
CA ASN A 153 -5.72 -6.34 10.49
C ASN A 153 -6.04 -7.14 11.76
N GLU A 154 -6.69 -8.31 11.62
CA GLU A 154 -6.96 -9.21 12.74
C GLU A 154 -5.67 -9.66 13.45
N GLN A 155 -4.62 -10.00 12.68
CA GLN A 155 -3.31 -10.34 13.23
C GLN A 155 -2.67 -9.18 13.99
N LYS A 156 -2.69 -7.97 13.43
CA LYS A 156 -2.16 -6.76 14.09
C LYS A 156 -2.92 -6.43 15.37
N ILE A 157 -4.24 -6.59 15.39
CA ILE A 157 -5.06 -6.38 16.59
C ILE A 157 -4.66 -7.38 17.68
N ALA A 158 -4.52 -8.66 17.33
CA ALA A 158 -4.08 -9.70 18.27
C ALA A 158 -2.67 -9.40 18.81
N GLU A 159 -1.76 -8.92 17.97
CA GLU A 159 -0.40 -8.53 18.39
C GLU A 159 -0.42 -7.34 19.36
N ILE A 160 -1.19 -6.29 19.06
CA ILE A 160 -1.37 -5.13 19.95
C ILE A 160 -1.94 -5.57 21.30
N GLN A 161 -2.96 -6.44 21.30
CA GLN A 161 -3.55 -6.97 22.54
C GLN A 161 -2.54 -7.78 23.35
N ARG A 162 -1.69 -8.56 22.69
CA ARG A 162 -0.61 -9.33 23.33
C ARG A 162 0.41 -8.39 23.97
N ILE A 163 0.86 -7.37 23.24
CA ILE A 163 1.82 -6.37 23.71
C ILE A 163 1.24 -5.60 24.91
N ASN A 164 -0.01 -5.15 24.82
CA ASN A 164 -0.70 -4.46 25.92
C ASN A 164 -0.81 -5.35 27.18
N SER A 165 -1.12 -6.63 27.00
CA SER A 165 -1.17 -7.58 28.12
C SER A 165 0.19 -7.78 28.78
N GLN A 166 1.27 -7.80 28.01
CA GLN A 166 2.65 -7.89 28.53
C GLN A 166 3.05 -6.61 29.27
N LEU A 167 2.73 -5.44 28.71
CA LEU A 167 2.96 -4.13 29.35
C LEU A 167 2.22 -4.01 30.69
N ASN A 168 0.94 -4.40 30.75
CA ASN A 168 0.16 -4.36 31.98
C ASN A 168 0.77 -5.27 33.07
N LYS A 169 1.16 -6.50 32.71
CA LYS A 169 1.84 -7.41 33.65
C LYS A 169 3.18 -6.85 34.14
N ALA A 170 3.93 -6.18 33.27
CA ALA A 170 5.19 -5.53 33.65
C ALA A 170 4.97 -4.35 34.61
N LEU A 171 3.94 -3.53 34.36
CA LEU A 171 3.54 -2.41 35.23
C LEU A 171 3.08 -2.88 36.62
N GLU A 172 2.24 -3.92 36.67
CA GLU A 172 1.79 -4.54 37.92
C GLU A 172 2.99 -5.10 38.72
N SER A 173 3.91 -5.78 38.04
CA SER A 173 5.12 -6.32 38.67
C SER A 173 6.05 -5.22 39.21
N SER A 174 6.23 -4.13 38.45
CA SER A 174 7.07 -2.99 38.84
C SER A 174 6.47 -2.21 40.02
N SER A 175 5.16 -2.01 40.03
CA SER A 175 4.47 -1.32 41.12
C SER A 175 4.51 -2.13 42.41
N ALA A 176 4.31 -3.45 42.35
CA ALA A 176 4.46 -4.35 43.49
C ALA A 176 5.88 -4.31 44.09
N GLN A 177 6.92 -4.34 43.25
CA GLN A 177 8.31 -4.22 43.70
C GLN A 177 8.59 -2.87 44.37
N THR A 178 8.03 -1.79 43.84
CA THR A 178 8.17 -0.44 44.40
C THR A 178 7.50 -0.33 45.77
N ILE A 179 6.29 -0.89 45.94
CA ILE A 179 5.58 -0.92 47.23
C ILE A 179 6.39 -1.68 48.29
N VAL A 180 6.92 -2.86 47.93
CA VAL A 180 7.75 -3.67 48.84
C VAL A 180 9.01 -2.92 49.27
N LEU A 181 9.67 -2.22 48.33
CA LEU A 181 10.85 -1.42 48.64
C LEU A 181 10.53 -0.28 49.61
N VAL A 182 9.46 0.48 49.35
CA VAL A 182 9.01 1.59 50.22
C VAL A 182 8.66 1.06 51.61
N TYR A 183 7.94 -0.05 51.70
CA TYR A 183 7.61 -0.71 52.96
C TYR A 183 8.86 -1.07 53.77
N ASN A 184 9.87 -1.67 53.11
CA ASN A 184 11.12 -2.05 53.75
C ASN A 184 11.90 -0.83 54.25
N ILE A 185 11.95 0.27 53.48
CA ILE A 185 12.58 1.53 53.89
C ILE A 185 11.87 2.11 55.13
N MET A 186 10.53 2.15 55.13
CA MET A 186 9.75 2.64 56.27
C MET A 186 9.97 1.79 57.53
N LYS A 187 9.97 0.46 57.40
CA LYS A 187 10.23 -0.46 58.50
C LYS A 187 11.62 -0.24 59.11
N GLN A 188 12.66 -0.10 58.28
CA GLN A 188 14.01 0.20 58.77
C GLN A 188 14.09 1.56 59.47
N LYS A 189 13.42 2.59 58.95
CA LYS A 189 13.39 3.92 59.57
C LYS A 189 12.74 3.89 60.96
N ASN A 190 11.63 3.17 61.10
CA ASN A 190 10.95 2.98 62.38
C ASN A 190 11.81 2.19 63.37
N LEU A 191 12.48 1.12 62.92
CA LEU A 191 13.39 0.34 63.76
C LEU A 191 14.55 1.20 64.28
N ARG A 192 15.17 2.01 63.42
CA ARG A 192 16.22 2.96 63.82
C ARG A 192 15.74 4.01 64.81
N LYS A 193 14.50 4.49 64.65
CA LYS A 193 13.88 5.43 65.60
C LYS A 193 13.70 4.78 66.98
N HIS A 194 13.19 3.55 67.01
CA HIS A 194 12.98 2.81 68.25
C HIS A 194 14.29 2.49 68.97
N ILE A 195 15.34 2.08 68.25
CA ILE A 195 16.68 1.86 68.82
C ILE A 195 17.21 3.16 69.46
N ARG A 196 17.11 4.30 68.78
CA ARG A 196 17.53 5.60 69.34
C ARG A 196 16.74 6.01 70.58
N GLU A 197 15.45 5.68 70.63
CA GLU A 197 14.61 5.93 71.81
C GLU A 197 15.01 5.03 72.98
N GLN A 198 15.32 3.75 72.72
CA GLN A 198 15.84 2.84 73.75
C GLN A 198 17.23 3.28 74.25
N GLU A 199 18.14 3.66 73.35
CA GLU A 199 19.46 4.20 73.72
C GLU A 199 19.32 5.45 74.60
N LYS A 200 18.43 6.39 74.26
CA LYS A 200 18.15 7.56 75.10
C LYS A 200 17.63 7.20 76.50
N ASN A 201 16.82 6.16 76.62
CA ASN A 201 16.30 5.72 77.91
C ASN A 201 17.36 4.99 78.75
N VAL A 202 18.32 4.31 78.11
CA VAL A 202 19.46 3.66 78.79
C VAL A 202 20.45 4.70 79.31
N TYR A 203 20.71 5.79 78.55
CA TYR A 203 21.62 6.86 78.98
C TYR A 203 21.02 7.86 79.99
N ASN A 204 19.70 7.83 80.22
CA ASN A 204 18.99 8.67 81.19
C ASN A 204 18.45 7.88 82.39
N ALA A 205 18.79 6.61 82.54
CA ALA A 205 18.50 5.86 83.76
C ALA A 205 19.45 6.33 84.88
N PRO A 206 18.94 6.68 86.08
CA PRO A 206 19.74 7.20 87.19
C PRO A 206 20.76 6.20 87.75
#